data_AF-A0A932CBG5-F1
#
_entry.id   AF-A0A932CBG5-F1
#
_cell.length_a   1.000
_cell.length_b   1.000
_cell.length_c   1.000
_cell.angle_alpha   90.00
_cell.angle_beta   90.00
_cell.angle_gamma   90.00
#
_symmetry.space_group_name_H-M   'P 1'
#
loop_
_entity.id
_entity.type
_entity.pdbx_description
1 polymer ?
#
loop_
_entity_poly.entity_id
_entity_poly.type
_entity_poly.pdbx_seq_one_letter_code
_entity_poly.pdbx_strand_id
1 'polypeptide(L)' 'MPSGIRRDIGQLLIGSVPATTIPAELRSLAREFQLGGVILFARNIEAPEQVAEFSHDVQSLA' A
#
# COMPACT_ATOMS: atom_id res chain seq x y z
N MET A 1 11.14 7.46 -18.39
CA MET A 1 9.80 6.92 -18.71
C MET A 1 8.78 7.99 -18.39
N PRO A 2 7.84 8.33 -19.28
CA PRO A 2 6.79 9.30 -18.98
C PRO A 2 6.02 8.85 -17.74
N SER A 3 5.69 9.79 -16.86
CA SER A 3 5.07 9.54 -15.54
C SER A 3 3.76 8.76 -15.62
N GLY A 4 3.03 8.87 -16.73
CA GLY A 4 1.79 8.11 -16.97
C GLY A 4 1.99 6.59 -16.96
N ILE A 5 3.00 6.08 -17.66
CA ILE A 5 3.26 4.63 -17.74
C ILE A 5 3.57 4.02 -16.37
N ARG A 6 4.27 4.76 -15.49
CA ARG A 6 4.57 4.27 -14.14
C ARG A 6 3.31 4.12 -13.30
N ARG A 7 2.37 5.06 -13.43
CA ARG A 7 1.06 5.00 -12.77
C ARG A 7 0.21 3.87 -13.34
N ASP A 8 0.14 3.76 -14.67
CA ASP A 8 -0.63 2.69 -15.33
C ASP A 8 -0.13 1.30 -14.92
N ILE A 9 1.19 1.11 -14.85
CA ILE A 9 1.79 -0.13 -14.35
C ILE A 9 1.48 -0.32 -12.87
N GLY A 10 1.59 0.72 -12.04
CA GLY A 10 1.34 0.62 -10.61
C GLY A 10 -0.09 0.22 -10.27
N GLN A 11 -1.08 0.64 -11.06
CA GLN A 11 -2.48 0.20 -10.92
C GLN A 11 -2.67 -1.31 -11.12
N LEU A 12 -1.73 -2.00 -11.77
CA LEU A 12 -1.73 -3.45 -11.97
C LEU A 12 -0.99 -4.20 -10.86
N LEU A 13 -0.34 -3.50 -9.94
CA LEU A 13 0.48 -4.09 -8.88
C LEU A 13 -0.27 -4.11 -7.54
N ILE A 14 -0.18 -5.26 -6.86
CA ILE A 14 -0.63 -5.44 -5.48
C ILE A 14 0.59 -5.70 -4.61
N GLY A 15 0.86 -4.82 -3.65
CA GLY A 15 2.01 -4.91 -2.75
C GLY A 15 1.69 -5.63 -1.44
N SER A 16 2.68 -6.29 -0.84
CA SER A 16 2.58 -6.79 0.54
C SER A 16 3.47 -6.01 1.48
N VAL A 17 3.10 -5.96 2.77
CA VAL A 17 3.81 -5.17 3.78
C VAL A 17 4.46 -6.11 4.81
N PRO A 18 5.70 -5.84 5.26
CA PRO A 18 6.37 -6.67 6.27
C PRO A 18 5.99 -6.32 7.72
N ALA A 19 5.06 -5.37 7.93
CA ALA A 19 4.72 -4.82 9.24
C ALA A 19 3.20 -4.65 9.41
N THR A 20 2.75 -4.37 10.63
CA THR A 20 1.35 -4.11 11.00
C THR A 20 0.98 -2.62 10.89
N THR A 21 1.93 -1.78 10.48
CA THR A 21 1.76 -0.35 10.17
C THR A 21 2.42 0.01 8.85
N ILE A 22 2.09 1.17 8.28
CA ILE A 22 2.63 1.59 6.98
C ILE A 22 4.11 1.96 7.08
N PRO A 23 5.02 1.21 6.42
CA PRO A 23 6.43 1.53 6.41
C PRO A 23 6.73 2.67 5.44
N ALA A 24 7.84 3.37 5.65
CA ALA A 24 8.22 4.53 4.85
C ALA A 24 8.38 4.19 3.35
N GLU A 25 8.83 2.98 3.05
CA GLU A 25 9.04 2.46 1.70
C GLU A 25 7.71 2.36 0.93
N LEU A 26 6.63 1.94 1.60
CA LEU A 26 5.30 1.86 0.97
C LEU A 26 4.78 3.25 0.60
N ARG A 27 5.05 4.26 1.44
CA ARG A 27 4.70 5.67 1.16
C ARG A 27 5.45 6.21 -0.06
N SER A 28 6.68 5.77 -0.28
CA SER A 28 7.47 6.16 -1.45
C SER A 28 6.96 5.47 -2.72
N LEU A 29 6.64 4.17 -2.64
CA LEU A 29 6.07 3.41 -3.75
C LEU A 29 4.69 3.94 -4.17
N ALA A 30 3.82 4.26 -3.21
CA ALA A 30 2.50 4.82 -3.49
C ALA A 30 2.61 6.17 -4.24
N ARG A 31 3.53 7.06 -3.82
CA ARG A 31 3.76 8.35 -4.47
C ARG A 31 4.32 8.22 -5.90
N GLU A 32 5.21 7.27 -6.12
CA GLU A 32 5.89 7.12 -7.42
C GLU A 32 5.08 6.33 -8.44
N PHE A 33 4.36 5.29 -8.00
CA PHE A 33 3.69 4.34 -8.88
C PHE A 33 2.17 4.31 -8.74
N GLN A 34 1.57 4.86 -7.67
CA GLN A 34 0.13 4.67 -7.37
C GLN A 34 -0.27 3.19 -7.45
N LEU A 35 0.12 2.41 -6.44
CA LEU A 35 -0.20 0.99 -6.37
C LEU A 35 -1.73 0.75 -6.44
N GLY A 36 -2.14 -0.25 -7.22
CA GLY A 36 -3.56 -0.62 -7.37
C GLY A 36 -4.15 -1.30 -6.14
N GLY A 37 -3.31 -1.83 -5.25
CA GLY A 37 -3.78 -2.37 -3.97
C GLY A 37 -2.67 -2.86 -3.04
N VAL A 38 -3.08 -3.25 -1.83
CA VAL A 38 -2.24 -3.89 -0.81
C VAL A 38 -2.90 -5.19 -0.38
N ILE A 39 -2.10 -6.26 -0.26
CA ILE A 39 -2.54 -7.54 0.27
C ILE A 39 -2.03 -7.73 1.71
N LEU A 40 -2.95 -8.11 2.60
CA LEU A 40 -2.66 -8.39 4.01
C LEU A 40 -2.51 -9.89 4.22
N PHE A 41 -1.54 -10.26 5.05
CA PHE A 41 -1.29 -11.62 5.54
C PHE A 41 -1.46 -11.66 7.06
N ALA A 42 -1.40 -12.85 7.66
CA ALA A 42 -1.50 -13.02 9.12
C ALA A 42 -0.51 -12.13 9.90
N ARG A 43 0.69 -11.87 9.36
CA ARG A 43 1.70 -10.96 9.95
C ARG A 43 1.28 -9.48 9.99
N ASN A 44 0.21 -9.11 9.31
CA ASN A 44 -0.30 -7.74 9.22
C ASN A 44 -1.54 -7.53 10.10
N ILE A 45 -1.99 -8.57 10.80
CA ILE A 45 -3.26 -8.60 11.53
C ILE A 45 -2.97 -8.87 13.01
N GLU A 46 -3.20 -7.86 13.84
CA GLU A 46 -3.13 -7.99 15.31
C GLU A 46 -4.52 -7.95 15.95
N ALA A 47 -5.35 -6.99 15.54
CA ALA A 47 -6.72 -6.82 16.02
C ALA A 47 -7.60 -6.16 14.95
N PRO A 48 -8.93 -6.33 14.98
CA PRO A 48 -9.84 -5.70 14.02
C PRO A 48 -9.67 -4.17 13.91
N GLU A 49 -9.50 -3.49 15.03
CA GLU A 49 -9.32 -2.03 15.11
C GLU A 49 -8.02 -1.60 14.41
N GLN A 50 -6.93 -2.33 14.64
CA GLN A 50 -5.64 -2.08 13.99
C GLN A 50 -5.74 -2.29 12.47
N VAL A 51 -6.46 -3.31 12.00
CA VAL A 51 -6.64 -3.54 10.56
C VAL A 51 -7.48 -2.43 9.91
N ALA A 52 -8.49 -1.92 10.63
CA ALA A 52 -9.30 -0.79 10.15
C ALA A 52 -8.44 0.48 10.01
N GLU A 53 -7.63 0.80 11.03
CA GLU A 53 -6.70 1.93 11.00
C GLU A 53 -5.66 1.76 9.88
N PHE A 54 -5.06 0.58 9.76
CA PHE A 54 -4.12 0.27 8.68
C PHE A 54 -4.73 0.47 7.30
N SER A 55 -5.96 0.00 7.09
CA SER A 55 -6.67 0.12 5.82
C SER A 55 -6.99 1.57 5.47
N HIS A 56 -7.38 2.36 6.49
CA HIS A 56 -7.61 3.79 6.35
C HIS A 56 -6.31 4.53 5.97
N ASP A 57 -5.21 4.22 6.66
CA ASP A 57 -3.91 4.80 6.35
C ASP A 57 -3.46 4.46 4.92
N VAL A 58 -3.71 3.24 4.43
CA VAL A 58 -3.34 2.84 3.07
C VAL A 58 -4.14 3.64 2.04
N GLN A 59 -5.44 3.85 2.28
CA GLN A 59 -6.27 4.69 1.41
C GLN A 59 -5.79 6.15 1.38
N SER A 60 -5.27 6.67 2.50
CA SER A 60 -4.74 8.04 2.56
C SER A 60 -3.48 8.28 1.71
N LEU A 61 -2.85 7.20 1.21
CA LEU A 61 -1.66 7.28 0.34
C LEU A 61 -1.99 7.38 -1.16
N ALA A 62 -3.24 7.15 -1.56
CA ALA A 62 -3.67 7.07 -2.96
C ALA A 62 -3.85 8.46 -3.61
#